data_AF-A0AAE1TJL1-F1
#
_entry.id   AF-A0AAE1TJL1-F1
#
_cell.length_a   1.000
_cell.length_b   1.000
_cell.length_c   1.000
_cell.angle_alpha   90.00
_cell.angle_beta   90.00
_cell.angle_gamma   90.00
#
_symmetry.space_group_name_H-M   'P 1'
#
loop_
_entity.id
_entity.type
_entity.pdbx_description
1 polymer ?
#
loop_
_entity_poly.entity_id
_entity_poly.type
_entity_poly.pdbx_seq_one_letter_code
_entity_poly.pdbx_strand_id
1 'polypeptide(L)'
;MRTLLKSQDLWDLVEYGFVGILDPIEEEEERLKTTKQRDAKALFILQQVVHETIFSQILVASTSKEAWLILQKEFQSDLKVIVMKLQSLRCDFETLLTKNDESMAEFLVRTMAIVGWM
;
A
#
# COMPACT_ATOMS: atom_id res chain seq x y z
N MET A 1 1.44 -2.30 10.04
CA MET A 1 0.69 -3.58 10.11
C MET A 1 1.57 -4.81 10.33
N ARG A 2 2.78 -4.91 9.74
CA ARG A 2 3.68 -6.08 9.89
C ARG A 2 3.95 -6.48 11.36
N THR A 3 4.18 -5.52 12.25
CA THR A 3 4.44 -5.77 13.67
C THR A 3 3.26 -6.44 14.38
N LEU A 4 2.02 -6.04 14.07
CA LEU A 4 0.79 -6.62 14.65
C LEU A 4 0.57 -8.07 14.20
N LEU A 5 0.82 -8.36 12.93
CA LEU A 5 0.70 -9.74 12.40
C LEU A 5 1.79 -10.65 12.97
N LYS A 6 3.01 -10.12 13.16
CA LYS A 6 4.11 -10.85 13.82
C LYS A 6 3.81 -11.14 15.29
N SER A 7 3.20 -10.22 16.03
CA SER A 7 2.84 -10.46 17.43
C SER A 7 1.73 -11.49 17.63
N GLN A 8 1.03 -11.88 16.55
CA GLN A 8 0.00 -12.91 16.56
C GLN A 8 0.42 -14.18 15.80
N ASP A 9 1.69 -14.28 15.39
CA ASP A 9 2.22 -15.39 14.57
C ASP A 9 1.42 -15.63 13.28
N LEU A 10 0.94 -14.57 12.63
CA LEU A 10 0.16 -14.64 11.39
C LEU A 10 0.96 -14.22 10.16
N TRP A 11 2.15 -13.64 10.34
CA TRP A 11 2.92 -13.03 9.26
C TRP A 11 3.34 -14.04 8.17
N ASP A 12 3.74 -15.25 8.56
CA ASP A 12 4.21 -16.25 7.60
C ASP A 12 3.10 -16.69 6.64
N LEU A 13 1.84 -16.73 7.11
CA LEU A 13 0.68 -17.03 6.26
C LEU A 13 0.41 -15.92 5.24
N VAL A 14 0.66 -14.67 5.63
CA VAL A 14 0.48 -13.51 4.75
C VAL A 14 1.61 -13.43 3.71
N GLU A 15 2.85 -13.74 4.10
CA GLU A 15 4.03 -13.67 3.23
C GLU A 15 4.08 -14.85 2.25
N TYR A 16 3.90 -16.07 2.74
CA TYR A 16 4.07 -17.29 1.94
C TYR A 16 2.75 -17.85 1.42
N GLY A 17 1.62 -17.55 2.07
CA GLY A 17 0.33 -18.19 1.77
C GLY A 17 0.23 -19.59 2.37
N PHE A 18 -0.96 -20.18 2.32
CA PHE A 18 -1.14 -21.59 2.64
C PHE A 18 -1.44 -22.39 1.37
N VAL A 19 -0.92 -23.62 1.29
CA VAL A 19 -1.18 -24.54 0.18
C VAL A 19 -2.22 -25.56 0.64
N GLY A 20 -3.34 -25.65 -0.07
CA GLY A 20 -4.32 -26.71 0.15
C GLY A 20 -3.77 -28.05 -0.32
N ILE A 21 -3.66 -29.03 0.58
CA ILE A 21 -3.30 -30.40 0.20
C ILE A 21 -4.55 -31.09 -0.34
N LEU A 22 -4.46 -31.66 -1.55
CA LEU A 22 -5.45 -32.61 -2.05
C LEU A 22 -5.20 -33.96 -1.38
N ASP A 23 -6.21 -34.50 -0.70
CA ASP A 23 -6.21 -35.72 0.11
C ASP A 23 -5.37 -35.67 1.40
N PRO A 24 -5.80 -34.88 2.39
CA PRO A 24 -5.20 -34.90 3.72
C PRO A 24 -5.52 -36.20 4.47
N ILE A 25 -4.52 -36.77 5.13
CA ILE A 25 -4.71 -37.77 6.21
C ILE A 25 -5.40 -37.06 7.39
N GLU A 26 -6.15 -37.74 8.26
CA GLU A 26 -6.93 -37.12 9.38
C GLU A 26 -6.15 -36.04 10.17
N GLU A 27 -4.88 -36.31 10.50
CA GLU A 27 -4.00 -35.35 11.21
C GLU A 27 -3.67 -34.10 10.37
N GLU A 28 -3.60 -34.25 9.05
CA GLU A 28 -3.39 -33.15 8.11
C GLU A 28 -4.67 -32.34 7.87
N GLU A 29 -5.85 -32.94 8.01
CA GLU A 29 -7.12 -32.23 7.90
C GLU A 29 -7.32 -31.24 9.06
N GLU A 30 -6.96 -31.63 10.29
CA GLU A 30 -6.99 -30.75 11.45
C GLU A 30 -5.98 -29.60 11.33
N ARG A 31 -4.77 -29.89 10.82
CA ARG A 31 -3.77 -28.86 10.48
C ARG A 31 -4.26 -27.91 9.38
N LEU A 32 -4.95 -28.41 8.37
CA LEU A 32 -5.51 -27.59 7.30
C LEU A 32 -6.60 -26.65 7.84
N LYS A 33 -7.48 -27.17 8.70
CA LYS A 33 -8.55 -26.40 9.33
C LYS A 33 -8.01 -25.28 10.22
N THR A 34 -7.02 -25.58 11.05
CA THR A 34 -6.36 -24.57 11.90
C THR A 34 -5.64 -23.52 11.06
N THR A 35 -4.99 -23.91 9.97
CA THR A 35 -4.32 -22.99 9.05
C THR A 35 -5.32 -22.06 8.34
N LYS A 36 -6.45 -22.59 7.85
CA LYS A 36 -7.53 -21.79 7.26
C LYS A 36 -8.12 -20.78 8.26
N GLN A 37 -8.31 -21.19 9.51
CA GLN A 37 -8.79 -20.28 10.57
C GLN A 37 -7.80 -19.14 10.83
N ARG A 38 -6.49 -19.44 10.84
CA ARG A 38 -5.44 -18.43 11.01
C ARG A 38 -5.36 -17.48 9.82
N ASP A 39 -5.49 -17.99 8.59
CA ASP A 39 -5.54 -17.16 7.39
C ASP A 39 -6.76 -16.22 7.41
N ALA A 40 -7.94 -16.73 7.77
CA ALA A 40 -9.14 -15.91 7.92
C ALA A 40 -8.96 -14.82 8.98
N LYS A 41 -8.30 -15.12 10.11
CA LYS A 41 -7.97 -14.13 11.15
C LYS A 41 -7.01 -13.06 10.62
N ALA A 42 -5.99 -13.44 9.86
CA ALA A 42 -5.04 -12.51 9.25
C ALA A 42 -5.74 -11.60 8.23
N LEU A 43 -6.60 -12.17 7.38
CA LEU A 43 -7.43 -11.45 6.42
C LEU A 43 -8.35 -10.43 7.11
N PHE A 44 -9.00 -10.82 8.21
CA PHE A 44 -9.83 -9.91 8.98
C PHE A 44 -9.02 -8.72 9.54
N ILE A 45 -7.83 -8.97 10.10
CA ILE A 45 -6.95 -7.88 10.58
C ILE A 45 -6.54 -6.96 9.42
N LEU A 46 -6.24 -7.51 8.24
CA LEU A 46 -5.93 -6.72 7.05
C LEU A 46 -7.10 -5.82 6.64
N GLN A 47 -8.33 -6.35 6.66
CA GLN A 47 -9.55 -5.63 6.33
C GLN A 47 -9.93 -4.54 7.35
N GLN A 48 -9.64 -4.74 8.64
CA GLN A 48 -10.03 -3.79 9.70
C GLN A 48 -9.19 -2.51 9.73
N VAL A 49 -7.95 -2.58 9.26
CA VAL A 49 -6.98 -1.48 9.44
C VAL A 49 -6.90 -0.59 8.19
N VAL A 50 -7.64 -0.91 7.13
CA VAL A 50 -7.67 -0.11 5.91
C VAL A 50 -8.75 0.95 5.92
N HIS A 51 -8.45 2.06 5.26
CA HIS A 51 -9.40 3.14 5.02
C HIS A 51 -10.49 2.69 4.03
N GLU A 52 -11.67 3.31 4.11
CA GLU A 52 -12.89 2.94 3.35
C GLU A 52 -12.66 2.88 1.83
N THR A 53 -11.76 3.71 1.32
CA THR A 53 -11.36 3.77 -0.10
C THR A 53 -10.65 2.51 -0.61
N ILE A 54 -9.87 1.83 0.24
CA ILE A 54 -9.12 0.61 -0.09
C ILE A 54 -9.92 -0.65 0.34
N PHE A 55 -10.87 -0.48 1.26
CA PHE A 55 -11.68 -1.55 1.81
C PHE A 55 -12.46 -2.33 0.75
N SER A 56 -13.06 -1.65 -0.24
CA SER A 56 -13.83 -2.30 -1.32
C SER A 56 -12.97 -3.22 -2.19
N GLN A 57 -11.69 -2.89 -2.38
CA GLN A 57 -10.76 -3.71 -3.17
C GLN A 57 -10.29 -4.94 -2.39
N ILE A 58 -10.06 -4.79 -1.08
CA ILE A 58 -9.59 -5.88 -0.21
C ILE A 58 -10.73 -6.83 0.19
N LEU A 59 -11.98 -6.36 0.18
CA LEU A 59 -13.16 -7.20 0.42
C LEU A 59 -13.27 -8.39 -0.54
N VAL A 60 -12.74 -8.25 -1.77
CA VAL A 60 -12.77 -9.30 -2.79
C VAL A 60 -11.68 -10.36 -2.57
N ALA A 61 -10.69 -10.08 -1.72
CA ALA A 61 -9.62 -11.02 -1.42
C ALA A 61 -10.15 -12.24 -0.64
N SER A 62 -9.83 -13.43 -1.13
CA SER A 62 -10.23 -14.69 -0.50
C SER A 62 -9.21 -15.21 0.51
N THR A 63 -7.98 -14.68 0.45
CA THR A 63 -6.88 -15.05 1.35
C THR A 63 -6.16 -13.83 1.90
N SER A 64 -5.51 -13.99 3.05
CA SER A 64 -4.71 -12.91 3.65
C SER A 64 -3.54 -12.47 2.74
N LYS A 65 -2.98 -13.41 1.95
CA LYS A 65 -1.94 -13.13 0.96
C LYS A 65 -2.44 -12.26 -0.19
N GLU A 66 -3.61 -12.56 -0.75
CA GLU A 66 -4.21 -11.72 -1.81
C GLU A 66 -4.48 -10.30 -1.31
N ALA A 67 -5.05 -10.16 -0.12
CA ALA A 67 -5.28 -8.87 0.51
C ALA A 67 -3.97 -8.09 0.68
N TRP A 68 -2.90 -8.76 1.10
CA TRP A 68 -1.57 -8.16 1.24
C TRP A 68 -0.95 -7.71 -0.08
N LEU A 69 -1.17 -8.45 -1.17
CA LEU A 69 -0.70 -8.06 -2.51
C LEU A 69 -1.44 -6.82 -3.05
N ILE A 70 -2.77 -6.75 -2.84
CA ILE A 70 -3.57 -5.57 -3.20
C ILE A 70 -3.06 -4.35 -2.43
N LEU A 71 -2.86 -4.49 -1.12
CA LEU A 71 -2.29 -3.46 -0.28
C LEU A 71 -0.93 -2.96 -0.79
N GLN A 72 0.00 -3.87 -1.10
CA GLN A 72 1.30 -3.46 -1.64
C GLN A 72 1.15 -2.68 -2.95
N LYS A 73 0.26 -3.11 -3.84
CA LYS A 73 0.08 -2.47 -5.14
C LYS A 73 -0.46 -1.05 -4.99
N GLU A 74 -1.48 -0.84 -4.17
CA GLU A 74 -2.07 0.49 -3.97
C GLU A 74 -1.06 1.45 -3.34
N PHE A 75 -0.43 1.05 -2.23
CA PHE A 75 0.56 1.91 -1.56
C PHE A 75 1.85 2.14 -2.36
N GLN A 76 2.30 1.17 -3.17
CA GLN A 76 3.42 1.41 -4.09
C GLN A 76 3.04 2.35 -5.23
N SER A 77 1.80 2.31 -5.71
CA SER A 77 1.32 3.23 -6.74
C SER A 77 1.26 4.65 -6.21
N ASP A 78 0.74 4.82 -4.99
CA ASP A 78 0.69 6.12 -4.31
C ASP A 78 2.09 6.71 -4.08
N LEU A 79 3.04 5.90 -3.60
CA LEU A 79 4.43 6.34 -3.43
C LEU A 79 5.07 6.78 -4.75
N LYS A 80 4.82 6.05 -5.85
CA LYS A 80 5.32 6.45 -7.18
C LYS A 80 4.72 7.77 -7.63
N VAL A 81 3.42 7.98 -7.43
CA VAL A 81 2.73 9.24 -7.78
C VAL A 81 3.30 10.41 -6.97
N ILE A 82 3.54 10.22 -5.66
CA ILE A 82 4.16 11.23 -4.81
C ILE A 82 5.57 11.57 -5.30
N VAL A 83 6.39 10.56 -5.59
CA VAL A 83 7.75 10.76 -6.10
C VAL A 83 7.74 11.50 -7.44
N MET A 84 6.85 11.13 -8.36
CA MET A 84 6.73 11.82 -9.66
C MET A 84 6.29 13.28 -9.50
N LYS A 85 5.35 13.57 -8.60
CA LYS A 85 4.94 14.96 -8.30
C LYS A 85 6.10 15.77 -7.73
N LEU A 86 6.83 15.22 -6.76
CA LEU A 86 8.01 15.87 -6.18
C LEU A 86 9.10 16.12 -7.23
N GLN A 87 9.32 15.16 -8.13
CA GLN A 87 10.28 15.32 -9.23
C GLN A 87 9.83 16.39 -10.23
N SER A 88 8.54 16.44 -10.57
CA SER A 88 7.99 17.51 -11.43
C SER A 88 8.21 18.88 -10.80
N LEU A 89 7.87 19.02 -9.52
CA LEU A 89 8.01 20.29 -8.80
C LEU A 89 9.48 20.73 -8.68
N ARG A 90 10.38 19.77 -8.48
CA ARG A 90 11.82 20.01 -8.51
C ARG A 90 12.29 20.47 -9.90
N CYS A 91 11.81 19.82 -10.97
CA CYS A 91 12.13 20.23 -12.34
C CYS A 91 11.62 21.64 -12.65
N ASP A 92 10.40 21.97 -12.21
CA ASP A 92 9.80 23.29 -12.35
C ASP A 92 10.60 24.36 -11.60
N PHE A 93 11.14 24.02 -10.42
CA PHE A 93 12.04 24.88 -9.66
C PHE A 93 13.42 25.05 -10.32
N GLU A 94 14.04 23.96 -10.79
CA GLU A 94 15.35 24.00 -11.46
C GLU A 94 15.30 24.76 -12.80
N THR A 95 14.16 24.69 -13.50
CA THR A 95 13.89 25.40 -14.75
C THR A 95 13.28 26.80 -14.52
N LEU A 96 13.18 27.22 -13.26
CA LEU A 96 12.61 28.51 -12.88
C LEU A 96 13.59 29.64 -13.24
N LEU A 97 13.56 30.06 -14.51
CA LEU A 97 14.28 31.23 -15.00
C LEU A 97 13.37 32.45 -14.99
N THR A 98 13.94 33.61 -14.69
CA THR A 98 13.25 34.88 -14.91
C THR A 98 12.96 35.05 -16.40
N LYS A 99 11.69 35.21 -16.76
CA LYS A 99 11.31 35.54 -18.15
C LYS A 99 11.73 36.98 -18.45
N ASN A 100 12.21 37.24 -19.67
CA ASN A 100 12.76 38.55 -20.05
C ASN A 100 11.79 39.75 -19.89
N ASP A 101 10.48 39.48 -19.86
CA ASP A 101 9.42 40.50 -19.73
C ASP A 101 8.59 40.38 -18.43
N GLU A 102 9.02 39.60 -17.44
CA GLU A 102 8.26 39.47 -16.18
C GLU A 102 8.76 40.43 -15.10
N SER A 103 7.81 41.01 -14.36
CA SER A 103 8.13 41.84 -13.21
C SER A 103 8.61 40.98 -12.03
N MET A 104 9.39 41.59 -11.13
CA MET A 104 9.84 40.96 -9.88
C MET A 104 8.68 40.38 -9.06
N ALA A 105 7.53 41.05 -9.06
CA ALA A 105 6.34 40.58 -8.35
C ALA A 105 5.76 39.30 -8.97
N GLU A 106 5.68 39.21 -10.29
CA GLU A 106 5.18 38.03 -11.01
C GLU A 106 6.12 36.83 -10.84
N PHE A 107 7.43 37.08 -10.85
CA PHE A 107 8.44 36.06 -10.53
C PHE A 107 8.23 35.51 -9.11
N LEU A 108 8.10 36.38 -8.10
CA LEU A 108 7.89 35.97 -6.71
C LEU A 108 6.60 35.16 -6.52
N VAL A 109 5.50 35.55 -7.18
CA VAL A 109 4.23 34.80 -7.12
C VAL A 109 4.38 33.40 -7.72
N ARG A 110 5.10 33.25 -8.84
CA ARG A 110 5.33 31.95 -9.47
C ARG A 110 6.23 31.05 -8.61
N THR A 111 7.28 31.62 -8.02
CA THR A 111 8.17 30.90 -7.09
C THR A 111 7.41 30.45 -5.84
N MET A 112 6.59 31.33 -5.25
CA MET A 112 5.77 30.99 -4.09
C MET A 112 4.72 29.94 -4.42
N ALA A 113 4.17 29.92 -5.63
CA ALA A 113 3.28 28.85 -6.05
C ALA A 113 4.02 27.50 -6.00
N ILE A 114 5.18 27.38 -6.66
CA ILE A 114 5.95 26.13 -6.68
C ILE A 114 6.40 25.69 -5.28
N VAL A 115 6.90 26.63 -4.46
CA VAL A 115 7.32 26.32 -3.07
C VAL A 115 6.13 25.99 -2.17
N GLY A 116 4.96 26.60 -2.39
CA GLY A 116 3.75 26.33 -1.62
C GLY A 116 3.12 24.96 -1.88
N TRP A 117 3.46 24.31 -3.00
CA TRP A 117 3.03 22.94 -3.33
C TRP A 117 4.07 21.87 -2.94
N MET A 118 5.23 22.27 -2.39
CA MET A 118 6.32 21.39 -1.94
C MET A 118 6.12 20.98 -0.49
#